data_AF-A0AA97HEL4-F1
#
_entry.id   AF-A0AA97HEL4-F1
#
_cell.length_a   1.000
_cell.length_b   1.000
_cell.length_c   1.000
_cell.angle_alpha   90.00
_cell.angle_beta   90.00
_cell.angle_gamma   90.00
#
_symmetry.space_group_name_H-M   'P 1'
#
loop_
_entity.id
_entity.type
_entity.pdbx_description
1 polymer ?
#
loop_
_entity_poly.entity_id
_entity_poly.type
_entity_poly.pdbx_seq_one_letter_code
_entity_poly.pdbx_strand_id
1 'polypeptide(L)'
;MLPLSFPALASFAIFQFLWVWNDLLIAMVFLGNNEEHLVLTGQLRELLGSRGGNWEILTASAFITIIIPLCVFFSLQRYLVRGLLAGSVK
;
A
#
# COMPACT_ATOMS: atom_id res chain seq x y z
N MET A 1 13.95 -25.00 -10.37
CA MET A 1 13.74 -23.60 -10.83
C MET A 1 12.65 -22.87 -10.03
N LEU A 2 11.52 -23.49 -9.67
CA LEU A 2 10.42 -22.87 -8.90
C LEU A 2 10.72 -22.37 -7.46
N PRO A 3 11.61 -22.96 -6.63
CA PRO A 3 11.74 -22.55 -5.22
C PRO A 3 12.65 -21.32 -4.97
N LEU A 4 13.54 -20.95 -5.89
CA LEU A 4 14.40 -19.77 -5.75
C LEU A 4 13.74 -18.46 -6.22
N SER A 5 12.68 -18.54 -7.04
CA SER A 5 11.99 -17.35 -7.56
C SER A 5 10.97 -16.77 -6.58
N PHE A 6 10.48 -17.58 -5.63
CA PHE A 6 9.54 -17.16 -4.57
C PHE A 6 9.94 -15.88 -3.82
N PRO A 7 11.18 -15.74 -3.34
CA PRO A 7 11.62 -14.52 -2.68
C PRO A 7 11.71 -13.30 -3.61
N ALA A 8 12.16 -13.49 -4.84
CA ALA A 8 12.24 -12.41 -5.83
C ALA A 8 10.83 -11.92 -6.20
N LEU A 9 9.88 -12.85 -6.38
CA LEU A 9 8.47 -12.55 -6.62
C LEU A 9 7.81 -11.86 -5.42
N ALA A 10 8.15 -12.25 -4.18
CA ALA A 10 7.63 -11.58 -2.99
C ALA A 10 8.11 -10.12 -2.90
N SER A 11 9.40 -9.88 -3.18
CA SER A 11 9.95 -8.51 -3.23
C SER A 11 9.26 -7.68 -4.32
N PHE A 12 9.15 -8.23 -5.53
CA PHE A 12 8.43 -7.59 -6.64
C PHE A 12 6.97 -7.29 -6.28
N ALA A 13 6.26 -8.22 -5.65
CA ALA A 13 4.86 -8.05 -5.25
C ALA A 13 4.69 -6.93 -4.20
N ILE A 14 5.61 -6.80 -3.24
CA ILE A 14 5.58 -5.71 -2.25
C ILE A 14 5.73 -4.36 -2.95
N PHE A 15 6.75 -4.19 -3.80
CA PHE A 15 6.97 -2.94 -4.51
C PHE A 15 5.81 -2.60 -5.46
N GLN A 16 5.30 -3.60 -6.18
CA GLN A 16 4.15 -3.43 -7.06
C GLN A 16 2.89 -3.04 -6.28
N PHE A 17 2.65 -3.68 -5.13
CA PHE A 17 1.52 -3.33 -4.26
C PHE A 17 1.66 -1.91 -3.72
N LEU A 18 2.82 -1.54 -3.18
CA LEU A 18 3.06 -0.19 -2.68
C LEU A 18 2.90 0.86 -3.78
N TRP A 19 3.36 0.58 -5.00
CA TRP A 19 3.17 1.47 -6.13
C TRP A 19 1.68 1.70 -6.41
N VAL A 20 0.93 0.62 -6.66
CA VAL A 20 -0.50 0.71 -7.00
C VAL A 20 -1.31 1.30 -5.86
N TRP A 21 -0.99 0.97 -4.61
CA TRP A 21 -1.65 1.50 -3.42
C TRP A 21 -1.47 3.01 -3.27
N ASN A 22 -0.31 3.55 -3.64
CA ASN A 22 -0.03 4.99 -3.60
C ASN A 22 -0.50 5.73 -4.86
N ASP A 23 -0.95 5.04 -5.91
CA ASP A 23 -1.36 5.66 -7.17
C ASP A 23 -2.76 6.28 -7.07
N LEU A 24 -2.79 7.47 -6.47
CA LEU A 24 -4.00 8.28 -6.28
C LEU A 24 -4.59 8.76 -7.61
N LEU A 25 -3.75 9.11 -8.59
CA LEU A 25 -4.20 9.68 -9.86
C LEU A 25 -5.02 8.66 -10.66
N ILE A 26 -4.53 7.43 -10.77
CA ILE A 26 -5.29 6.35 -11.43
C ILE A 26 -6.62 6.12 -10.73
N ALA A 27 -6.63 6.04 -9.40
CA ALA A 27 -7.87 5.83 -8.66
C ALA A 27 -8.90 6.95 -8.89
N MET A 28 -8.46 8.22 -8.89
CA MET A 28 -9.35 9.36 -9.15
C MET A 28 -9.86 9.40 -10.60
N VAL A 29 -9.04 9.02 -11.57
CA VAL A 29 -9.44 9.00 -12.99
C VAL A 29 -10.45 7.89 -13.27
N PHE A 30 -10.30 6.72 -12.66
CA PHE A 30 -11.16 5.56 -12.91
C PHE A 30 -12.43 5.52 -12.06
N LEU A 31 -12.35 5.85 -10.77
CA LEU A 31 -13.51 5.81 -9.87
C LEU A 31 -14.27 7.16 -9.83
N GLY A 32 -13.66 8.23 -10.35
CA GLY A 32 -14.21 9.58 -10.29
C GLY A 32 -14.21 10.15 -8.88
N ASN A 33 -14.92 11.27 -8.69
CA ASN A 33 -15.03 11.96 -7.40
C ASN A 33 -16.39 11.70 -6.71
N ASN A 34 -16.96 10.52 -6.92
CA ASN A 34 -18.20 10.10 -6.26
C ASN A 34 -17.86 9.51 -4.88
N GLU A 35 -18.48 10.04 -3.82
CA GLU A 35 -18.22 9.62 -2.43
C GLU A 35 -18.38 8.10 -2.19
N GLU A 36 -19.28 7.43 -2.92
CA GLU A 36 -19.50 5.97 -2.81
C GLU A 36 -18.35 5.12 -3.39
N HIS A 37 -17.49 5.70 -4.21
CA HIS A 37 -16.39 4.99 -4.88
C HIS A 37 -15.03 5.63 -4.59
N LEU A 38 -14.93 6.55 -3.62
CA LEU A 38 -13.64 7.14 -3.27
C LEU A 38 -12.74 6.10 -2.59
N VAL A 39 -11.54 5.94 -3.13
CA VAL A 39 -10.47 5.20 -2.46
C VAL A 39 -10.05 5.92 -1.16
N LEU A 40 -9.57 5.16 -0.18
CA LEU A 40 -9.13 5.68 1.13
C LEU A 40 -8.14 6.85 1.01
N THR A 41 -7.21 6.77 0.05
CA THR A 41 -6.24 7.83 -0.26
C THR A 41 -6.89 9.09 -0.85
N GLY A 42 -7.99 8.94 -1.58
CA GLY A 42 -8.80 10.04 -2.15
C GLY A 42 -9.59 10.78 -1.08
N GLN A 43 -10.26 10.03 -0.19
CA GLN A 43 -10.93 10.54 1.00
C GLN A 43 -9.99 11.36 1.88
N LEU A 44 -8.77 10.87 2.13
CA LEU A 44 -7.73 11.62 2.86
C LEU A 44 -7.40 12.97 2.21
N ARG A 45 -7.28 13.01 0.88
CA ARG A 45 -7.00 14.25 0.14
C ARG A 45 -8.16 15.24 0.23
N GLU A 46 -9.41 14.77 0.24
CA GLU A 46 -10.58 15.63 0.41
C GLU A 46 -10.64 16.22 1.83
N LEU A 47 -10.35 15.40 2.85
CA LEU A 47 -10.27 15.84 4.25
C LEU A 47 -9.16 16.89 4.47
N LEU A 48 -8.04 16.80 3.74
CA LEU A 48 -6.98 17.81 3.73
C LEU A 48 -7.41 19.14 3.09
N GLY A 49 -8.30 19.08 2.09
CA GLY A 49 -8.83 20.26 1.39
C GLY A 49 -10.00 20.94 2.12
N SER A 50 -10.72 20.18 2.95
CA SER A 50 -11.78 20.70 3.83
C SER A 50 -11.15 21.65 4.85
N ARG A 51 -11.66 22.88 4.92
CA ARG A 51 -11.11 23.99 5.71
C ARG A 51 -11.11 23.67 7.22
N GLY A 52 -10.08 22.97 7.68
CA GLY A 52 -9.61 22.90 9.07
C GLY A 52 -10.46 22.13 10.09
N GLY A 53 -11.59 21.53 9.71
CA GLY A 53 -12.56 20.98 10.67
C GLY A 53 -12.26 19.58 11.24
N ASN A 54 -11.49 18.74 10.54
CA ASN A 54 -11.51 17.29 10.76
C ASN A 54 -10.11 16.65 10.90
N TRP A 55 -9.20 17.29 11.65
CA TRP A 55 -7.85 16.77 11.86
C TRP A 55 -7.80 15.41 12.58
N GLU A 56 -8.73 15.16 13.49
CA GLU A 56 -8.87 13.87 14.18
C GLU A 56 -9.24 12.75 13.20
N ILE A 57 -10.20 13.02 12.31
CA ILE A 57 -10.64 12.08 11.28
C ILE A 57 -9.53 11.86 10.24
N LEU A 58 -8.81 12.93 9.87
CA LEU A 58 -7.68 12.86 8.94
C LEU A 58 -6.57 11.96 9.49
N THR A 59 -6.16 12.16 10.74
CA THR A 59 -5.09 11.38 11.37
C THR A 59 -5.49 9.93 11.60
N ALA A 60 -6.73 9.67 12.05
CA ALA A 60 -7.26 8.31 12.18
C ALA A 60 -7.33 7.58 10.83
N SER A 61 -7.84 8.25 9.79
CA SER A 61 -7.91 7.69 8.43
C SER A 61 -6.51 7.42 7.85
N ALA A 62 -5.53 8.29 8.13
CA ALA A 62 -4.16 8.12 7.69
C ALA A 62 -3.52 6.88 8.34
N PHE A 63 -3.80 6.69 9.63
CA PHE A 63 -3.34 5.51 10.38
C PHE A 63 -3.91 4.21 9.80
N ILE A 64 -5.22 4.17 9.53
CA ILE A 64 -5.89 3.02 8.89
C ILE A 64 -5.30 2.75 7.51
N THR A 65 -5.02 3.80 6.73
CA THR A 65 -4.46 3.67 5.38
C THR A 65 -3.06 3.07 5.39
N ILE A 66 -2.25 3.35 6.41
CA ILE A 66 -0.88 2.79 6.55
C ILE A 66 -0.91 1.35 7.09
N ILE A 67 -1.93 0.97 7.87
CA ILE A 67 -2.08 -0.40 8.39
C ILE A 67 -2.15 -1.43 7.25
N ILE A 68 -2.84 -1.13 6.15
CA ILE A 68 -3.03 -2.09 5.05
C ILE A 68 -1.68 -2.44 4.36
N PRO A 69 -0.87 -1.46 3.90
CA PRO A 69 0.49 -1.73 3.42
C PRO A 69 1.37 -2.47 4.42
N LEU A 70 1.30 -2.12 5.70
CA LEU A 70 2.07 -2.81 6.74
C LEU A 70 1.67 -4.27 6.87
N CYS A 71 0.38 -4.58 6.89
CA CYS A 71 -0.11 -5.96 6.93
C CYS A 71 0.38 -6.79 5.74
N VAL A 72 0.36 -6.22 4.54
CA VAL A 72 0.89 -6.87 3.33
C VAL A 72 2.40 -7.07 3.45
N PHE A 73 3.13 -6.06 3.90
CA PHE A 73 4.56 -6.14 4.13
C PHE A 73 4.92 -7.23 5.14
N PHE A 74 4.31 -7.24 6.33
CA PHE A 74 4.57 -8.25 7.37
C PHE A 74 4.20 -9.67 6.91
N SER A 75 3.14 -9.82 6.12
CA SER A 75 2.75 -11.11 5.54
C SER A 75 3.81 -11.64 4.56
N LEU A 76 4.41 -10.74 3.77
CA LEU A 76 5.38 -11.07 2.74
C LEU A 76 6.83 -11.04 3.24
N GLN A 77 7.12 -10.41 4.38
CA GLN A 77 8.48 -10.24 4.91
C GLN A 77 9.20 -11.58 5.10
N ARG A 78 8.46 -12.64 5.49
CA ARG A 78 9.04 -13.97 5.71
C ARG A 78 9.67 -14.55 4.45
N TYR A 79 9.15 -14.19 3.28
CA TYR A 79 9.66 -14.64 1.98
C TYR A 79 10.86 -13.81 1.55
N LEU A 80 10.85 -12.50 1.83
CA LEU A 80 12.01 -11.62 1.65
C LEU A 80 13.23 -12.12 2.44
N VAL A 81 13.06 -12.41 3.73
CA VAL A 81 14.14 -12.89 4.62
C VAL A 81 14.69 -14.24 4.14
N ARG A 82 13.83 -15.19 3.77
CA ARG A 82 14.25 -16.47 3.19
C ARG A 82 14.99 -16.30 1.86
N GLY A 83 14.65 -15.27 1.10
CA GLY A 83 15.29 -14.91 -0.16
C GLY A 83 16.70 -14.38 -0.05
N LEU A 84 16.87 -13.40 0.83
CA LEU A 84 18.17 -12.82 1.13
C LEU A 84 19.14 -13.89 1.64
N LEU A 85 18.67 -14.78 2.51
CA LEU A 85 19.47 -15.89 3.02
C LEU A 85 19.84 -16.89 1.92
N ALA A 86 18.90 -17.28 1.05
CA ALA A 86 19.18 -18.19 -0.07
C ALA A 86 20.11 -17.60 -1.15
N GLY A 87 20.13 -16.27 -1.29
CA GLY A 87 21.06 -15.54 -2.15
C GLY A 87 22.46 -15.37 -1.54
N SER A 88 22.57 -15.32 -0.21
CA SER A 88 23.84 -15.12 0.52
C SER A 88 24.68 -16.39 0.70
N VAL A 89 24.14 -17.58 0.41
CA VAL A 89 24.88 -18.87 0.44
C VAL A 89 25.51 -19.24 -0.92
N LYS A 90 25.82 -18.26 -1.77
CA LYS A 90 26.61 -18.47 -3.00
C LYS A 90 27.82 -17.56 -3.04
#